data_AF-A0A1V1P1F4-F1
#
_entry.id   AF-A0A1V1P1F4-F1
#
_cell.length_a   1.000
_cell.length_b   1.000
_cell.length_c   1.000
_cell.angle_alpha   90.00
_cell.angle_beta   90.00
_cell.angle_gamma   90.00
#
_symmetry.space_group_name_H-M   'P 1'
#
loop_
_entity.id
_entity.type
_entity.pdbx_description
1 polymer ?
#
loop_
_entity_poly.entity_id
_entity_poly.type
_entity_poly.pdbx_seq_one_letter_code
_entity_poly.pdbx_strand_id
1 'polypeptide(L)'
;MSLNKKALVSTDKVAFINRKNELNDLSNWIKRTPNEILFIYGPKSSGKTTLLMKFIELYLNDKHYNIKHFNLRKVLIANYIDFIQAFFEVDYSKTSQEVKQRSQYSMKVFKLSKEIKQSLEKKILDPFVVMEKRTSKNSQKRKASHYYH
;
A
#
# COMPACT_ATOMS: atom_id res chain seq x y z
N MET A 1 15.86 40.65 34.53
CA MET A 1 15.25 39.30 34.55
C MET A 1 15.16 38.83 33.10
N SER A 2 16.09 37.95 32.69
CA SER A 2 16.36 37.63 31.27
C SER A 2 15.33 36.66 30.69
N LEU A 3 14.76 37.01 29.54
CA LEU A 3 13.84 36.16 28.77
C LEU A 3 14.63 34.97 28.19
N ASN A 4 14.34 33.78 28.71
CA ASN A 4 14.94 32.53 28.31
C ASN A 4 14.46 32.16 26.89
N LYS A 5 15.19 32.59 25.86
CA LYS A 5 14.99 32.15 24.47
C LYS A 5 15.41 30.68 24.38
N LYS A 6 14.46 29.75 24.54
CA LYS A 6 14.65 28.35 24.13
C LYS A 6 15.05 28.36 22.65
N ALA A 7 16.29 27.98 22.37
CA ALA A 7 16.79 27.84 21.02
C ALA A 7 15.90 26.86 20.25
N LEU A 8 15.44 27.28 19.07
CA LEU A 8 14.74 26.40 18.14
C LEU A 8 15.76 25.38 17.63
N VAL A 9 15.76 24.19 18.23
CA VAL A 9 16.52 23.06 17.72
C VAL A 9 15.86 22.64 16.41
N SER A 10 16.46 23.03 15.28
CA SER A 10 16.07 22.53 13.96
C SER A 10 16.42 21.05 13.91
N THR A 11 15.45 20.20 14.20
CA THR A 11 15.53 18.81 13.79
C THR A 11 15.34 18.82 12.28
N ASP A 12 16.30 18.36 11.48
CA ASP A 12 16.20 18.26 10.00
C ASP A 12 15.04 17.37 9.49
N LYS A 13 14.16 16.91 10.37
CA LYS A 13 12.85 16.39 10.03
C LYS A 13 11.90 17.56 9.83
N VAL A 14 11.40 17.73 8.60
CA VAL A 14 10.20 18.54 8.32
C VAL A 14 9.12 18.07 9.29
N ALA A 15 8.90 18.86 10.33
CA ALA A 15 7.93 18.52 11.35
C ALA A 15 6.56 18.48 10.66
N PHE A 16 5.81 17.41 10.89
CA PHE A 16 4.45 17.24 10.36
C PHE A 16 3.49 18.16 11.13
N ILE A 17 3.71 19.46 10.99
CA ILE A 17 3.00 20.52 11.71
C ILE A 17 1.76 20.90 10.90
N ASN A 18 0.67 21.23 11.61
CA ASN A 18 -0.57 21.75 11.04
C ASN A 18 -1.32 20.81 10.08
N ARG A 19 -1.39 19.52 10.41
CA ARG A 19 -2.10 18.47 9.63
C ARG A 19 -3.16 17.69 10.41
N LYS A 20 -3.53 18.22 11.59
CA LYS A 20 -4.46 17.56 12.51
C LYS A 20 -5.86 17.45 11.89
N ASN A 21 -6.29 18.47 11.17
CA ASN A 21 -7.59 18.48 10.51
C ASN A 21 -7.65 17.39 9.43
N GLU A 22 -6.66 17.32 8.54
CA GLU A 22 -6.65 16.29 7.50
C GLU A 22 -6.53 14.87 8.09
N LEU A 23 -5.78 14.67 9.17
CA LEU A 23 -5.75 13.39 9.87
C LEU A 23 -7.13 13.02 10.46
N ASN A 24 -7.83 13.99 11.03
CA ASN A 24 -9.18 13.80 11.57
C ASN A 24 -10.17 13.48 10.45
N ASP A 25 -10.09 14.16 9.31
CA ASP A 25 -10.93 13.90 8.14
C ASP A 25 -10.72 12.47 7.61
N LEU A 26 -9.46 12.02 7.51
CA LEU A 26 -9.13 10.64 7.13
C LEU A 26 -9.64 9.62 8.17
N SER A 27 -9.55 9.95 9.46
CA SER A 27 -10.04 9.08 10.54
C SER A 27 -11.56 8.97 10.52
N ASN A 28 -12.26 10.06 10.23
CA ASN A 28 -13.71 10.04 10.09
C ASN A 28 -14.13 9.32 8.82
N TRP A 29 -13.38 9.49 7.72
CA TRP A 29 -13.65 8.80 6.46
C TRP A 29 -13.55 7.28 6.62
N ILE A 30 -12.47 6.77 7.24
CA ILE A 30 -12.26 5.30 7.34
C ILE A 30 -13.29 4.59 8.20
N LYS A 31 -14.01 5.33 9.06
CA LYS A 31 -15.10 4.83 9.90
C LYS A 31 -16.44 4.73 9.15
N ARG A 32 -16.55 5.34 7.95
CA ARG A 32 -17.76 5.25 7.12
C ARG A 32 -17.84 3.89 6.43
N THR A 33 -19.03 3.53 5.96
CA THR A 33 -19.23 2.35 5.13
C THR A 33 -18.39 2.47 3.83
N PRO A 34 -17.67 1.42 3.41
CA PRO A 34 -16.81 1.47 2.23
C PRO A 34 -17.64 1.36 0.93
N ASN A 35 -18.19 2.47 0.47
CA ASN A 35 -18.93 2.58 -0.80
C ASN A 35 -18.46 3.75 -1.69
N GLU A 36 -17.44 4.50 -1.26
CA GLU A 36 -16.93 5.69 -1.94
C GLU A 36 -15.42 5.59 -2.20
N ILE A 37 -14.95 6.29 -3.23
CA ILE A 37 -13.52 6.44 -3.52
C ILE A 37 -13.06 7.81 -3.02
N LEU A 38 -12.07 7.84 -2.13
CA LEU A 38 -11.47 9.08 -1.65
C LEU A 38 -10.33 9.55 -2.56
N PHE A 39 -10.48 10.74 -3.13
CA PHE A 39 -9.41 11.43 -3.85
C PHE A 39 -8.74 12.47 -2.95
N ILE A 40 -7.44 12.34 -2.73
CA ILE A 40 -6.63 13.33 -2.01
C ILE A 40 -5.77 14.08 -3.03
N TYR A 41 -6.06 15.35 -3.25
CA TYR A 41 -5.39 16.20 -4.25
C TYR A 41 -4.72 17.42 -3.62
N GLY A 42 -3.91 18.12 -4.41
CA GLY A 42 -3.20 19.33 -4.00
C GLY A 42 -1.86 19.50 -4.71
N PRO A 43 -1.16 20.63 -4.51
CA PRO A 43 0.09 20.94 -5.22
C PRO A 43 1.17 19.86 -5.11
N LYS A 44 2.06 19.77 -6.12
CA LYS A 44 3.22 18.88 -6.05
C LYS A 44 4.03 19.23 -4.79
N SER A 45 4.53 18.20 -4.11
CA SER A 45 5.29 18.34 -2.85
C SER A 45 4.51 18.90 -1.65
N SER A 46 3.17 18.99 -1.73
CA SER A 46 2.32 19.35 -0.58
C SER A 46 2.22 18.26 0.51
N GLY A 47 3.13 17.29 0.56
CA GLY A 47 3.16 16.28 1.63
C GLY A 47 2.01 15.26 1.66
N LYS A 48 1.19 15.12 0.61
CA LYS A 48 0.06 14.16 0.57
C LYS A 48 0.48 12.72 0.88
N THR A 49 1.56 12.25 0.24
CA THR A 49 2.10 10.90 0.52
C THR A 49 2.55 10.79 1.97
N THR A 50 3.20 11.82 2.51
CA THR A 50 3.61 11.87 3.93
C THR A 50 2.41 11.82 4.87
N LEU A 51 1.33 12.55 4.57
CA LEU A 51 0.07 12.53 5.32
C LEU A 51 -0.54 11.13 5.35
N LEU A 52 -0.66 10.48 4.19
CA LEU A 52 -1.20 9.12 4.11
C LEU A 52 -0.35 8.10 4.87
N MET A 53 0.98 8.16 4.71
CA MET A 53 1.88 7.24 5.43
C MET A 53 1.79 7.45 6.94
N LYS A 54 1.73 8.71 7.41
CA LYS A 54 1.55 9.01 8.83
C LYS A 54 0.19 8.59 9.36
N PHE A 55 -0.88 8.75 8.57
CA PHE A 55 -2.21 8.28 8.93
C PHE A 55 -2.23 6.76 9.11
N ILE A 56 -1.63 6.02 8.18
CA ILE A 56 -1.49 4.55 8.26
C ILE A 56 -0.73 4.14 9.53
N GLU A 57 0.41 4.76 9.79
CA GLU A 57 1.26 4.49 10.95
C GLU A 57 0.53 4.74 12.28
N LEU A 58 -0.26 5.82 12.37
CA LEU A 58 -0.92 6.23 13.60
C LEU A 58 -2.25 5.49 13.84
N TYR A 59 -3.04 5.24 12.79
CA TYR A 59 -4.44 4.81 12.93
C TYR A 59 -4.74 3.43 12.35
N LEU A 60 -3.90 2.91 11.45
CA LEU A 60 -4.16 1.65 10.74
C LEU A 60 -3.11 0.57 11.01
N ASN A 61 -2.29 0.74 12.05
CA ASN A 61 -1.25 -0.23 12.46
C ASN A 61 -1.81 -1.47 13.18
N ASP A 62 -3.13 -1.58 13.31
CA ASP A 62 -3.78 -2.74 13.93
C ASP A 62 -3.99 -3.89 12.93
N LYS A 63 -4.07 -5.13 13.42
CA LYS A 63 -4.26 -6.37 12.64
C LYS A 63 -5.56 -6.39 11.84
N HIS A 64 -6.50 -5.49 12.12
CA HIS A 64 -7.78 -5.36 11.43
C HIS A 64 -7.64 -4.88 9.98
N TYR A 65 -6.61 -4.09 9.65
CA TYR A 65 -6.43 -3.56 8.30
C TYR A 65 -5.40 -4.38 7.50
N ASN A 66 -5.64 -4.51 6.19
CA ASN A 66 -4.67 -5.06 5.24
C ASN A 66 -4.41 -4.01 4.16
N ILE A 67 -3.35 -3.24 4.35
CA ILE A 67 -3.08 -2.05 3.54
C ILE A 67 -2.24 -2.45 2.33
N LYS A 68 -2.78 -2.21 1.14
CA LYS A 68 -2.09 -2.39 -0.14
C LYS A 68 -1.78 -1.03 -0.74
N HIS A 69 -0.50 -0.65 -0.78
CA HIS A 69 -0.06 0.63 -1.30
C HIS A 69 0.62 0.47 -2.66
N PHE A 70 0.17 1.26 -3.64
CA PHE A 70 0.69 1.27 -5.01
C PHE A 70 1.25 2.65 -5.34
N ASN A 71 2.58 2.75 -5.51
CA ASN A 71 3.24 3.98 -5.95
C ASN A 71 3.41 4.01 -7.47
N LEU A 72 2.35 4.43 -8.16
CA LEU A 72 2.33 4.50 -9.63
C LEU A 72 3.34 5.52 -10.20
N ARG A 73 3.90 6.44 -9.39
CA ARG A 73 4.92 7.40 -9.85
C ARG A 73 6.25 6.73 -10.21
N LYS A 74 6.53 5.56 -9.64
CA LYS A 74 7.79 4.85 -9.82
C LYS A 74 7.74 3.78 -10.92
N VAL A 75 6.58 3.56 -11.53
CA VAL A 75 6.37 2.47 -12.49
C VAL A 75 5.69 3.04 -13.73
N LEU A 76 6.38 2.95 -14.87
CA LEU A 76 5.78 3.22 -16.15
C LEU A 76 4.90 2.03 -16.53
N ILE A 77 3.61 2.28 -16.74
CA ILE A 77 2.64 1.29 -17.21
C ILE A 77 2.14 1.78 -18.56
N ALA A 78 2.80 1.35 -19.64
CA ALA A 78 2.45 1.78 -20.99
C ALA A 78 1.49 0.80 -21.68
N ASN A 79 1.54 -0.47 -21.28
CA ASN A 79 0.74 -1.52 -21.90
C ASN A 79 0.25 -2.57 -20.88
N TYR A 80 -0.53 -3.54 -21.39
CA TYR A 80 -1.09 -4.62 -20.58
C TYR A 80 -0.02 -5.52 -19.91
N ILE A 81 1.07 -5.84 -20.61
CA ILE A 81 2.15 -6.66 -20.06
C ILE A 81 2.87 -5.89 -18.93
N ASP A 82 3.12 -4.59 -19.11
CA ASP A 82 3.69 -3.73 -18.06
C ASP A 82 2.80 -3.72 -16.82
N PHE A 83 1.48 -3.66 -17.02
CA PHE A 83 0.51 -3.76 -15.92
C PHE A 83 0.64 -5.11 -15.19
N ILE A 84 0.69 -6.23 -15.92
CA ILE A 84 0.86 -7.54 -15.28
C ILE A 84 2.18 -7.63 -14.50
N GLN A 85 3.27 -7.12 -15.05
CA GLN A 85 4.58 -7.11 -14.39
C GLN A 85 4.65 -6.17 -13.17
N ALA A 86 3.91 -5.05 -13.20
CA ALA A 86 3.87 -4.07 -12.11
C ALA A 86 3.13 -4.60 -10.88
N PHE A 87 2.04 -5.34 -11.08
CA PHE A 87 1.12 -5.76 -10.02
C PHE A 87 1.32 -7.21 -9.54
N PHE A 88 1.87 -8.10 -10.37
CA PHE A 88 1.99 -9.54 -10.07
C PHE A 88 3.43 -10.06 -10.06
N GLU A 89 3.75 -10.91 -9.06
CA GLU A 89 5.02 -11.64 -8.95
C GLU A 89 4.79 -13.15 -9.00
N VAL A 90 5.76 -13.89 -9.51
CA VAL A 90 5.79 -15.34 -9.31
C VAL A 90 6.26 -15.65 -7.89
N ASP A 91 5.50 -16.47 -7.18
CA ASP A 91 5.88 -16.96 -5.86
C ASP A 91 6.92 -18.08 -5.97
N TYR A 92 8.20 -17.71 -5.92
CA TYR A 92 9.30 -18.68 -5.95
C TYR A 92 9.54 -19.36 -4.59
N SER A 93 8.73 -19.09 -3.56
CA SER A 93 8.94 -19.69 -2.23
C SER A 93 8.79 -21.22 -2.20
N LYS A 94 8.27 -21.82 -3.27
CA LYS A 94 8.15 -23.27 -3.45
C LYS A 94 9.21 -23.88 -4.38
N THR A 95 10.09 -23.08 -4.94
CA THR A 95 11.13 -23.54 -5.86
C THR A 95 12.48 -23.35 -5.18
N SER A 96 13.11 -24.45 -4.80
CA SER A 96 14.48 -24.48 -4.26
C SER A 96 15.46 -24.09 -5.36
N GLN A 97 15.72 -22.80 -5.53
CA GLN A 97 17.00 -22.27 -6.03
C GLN A 97 17.02 -20.73 -6.03
N GLU A 98 18.21 -20.23 -5.75
CA GLU A 98 18.60 -18.85 -5.57
C GLU A 98 18.21 -17.94 -6.75
N VAL A 99 17.16 -17.15 -6.57
CA VAL A 99 17.03 -15.88 -7.31
C VAL A 99 16.60 -14.80 -6.33
N LYS A 100 17.50 -14.44 -5.40
CA LYS A 100 17.44 -13.15 -4.70
C LYS A 100 17.98 -12.05 -5.62
N GLN A 101 17.34 -11.83 -6.77
CA GLN A 101 17.57 -10.60 -7.52
C GLN A 101 16.64 -9.50 -6.98
N ARG A 102 17.30 -8.46 -6.48
CA ARG A 102 16.77 -7.21 -5.95
C ARG A 102 15.76 -6.59 -6.92
N SER A 103 14.46 -6.77 -6.72
CA SER A 103 13.45 -5.95 -7.42
C SER A 103 13.12 -4.71 -6.59
N GLN A 104 14.02 -3.72 -6.64
CA GLN A 104 13.95 -2.47 -5.89
C GLN A 104 12.84 -1.49 -6.40
N TYR A 105 11.92 -1.97 -7.24
CA TYR A 105 10.88 -1.13 -7.88
C TYR A 105 9.49 -1.77 -7.92
N SER A 106 9.26 -2.81 -7.13
CA SER A 106 8.08 -3.65 -7.34
C SER A 106 6.91 -3.26 -6.41
N MET A 107 5.79 -2.82 -6.99
CA MET A 107 4.49 -2.74 -6.30
C MET A 107 3.82 -4.13 -6.24
N LYS A 108 4.62 -5.21 -6.18
CA LYS A 108 4.21 -6.61 -6.38
C LYS A 108 3.39 -7.15 -5.20
N VAL A 109 2.16 -6.67 -5.13
CA VAL A 109 1.20 -6.91 -4.06
C VAL A 109 0.54 -8.30 -4.16
N PHE A 110 0.64 -8.96 -5.32
CA PHE A 110 0.04 -10.27 -5.58
C PHE A 110 1.08 -11.29 -6.03
N LYS A 111 1.35 -12.26 -5.15
CA LYS A 111 2.18 -13.43 -5.47
C LYS A 111 1.33 -14.54 -6.09
N LEU A 112 1.70 -15.00 -7.27
CA LEU A 112 0.99 -15.98 -8.09
C LEU A 112 1.89 -17.18 -8.42
N SER A 113 1.28 -18.31 -8.78
CA SER A 113 2.06 -19.38 -9.41
C SER A 113 2.46 -18.97 -10.83
N LYS A 114 3.47 -19.64 -11.38
CA LYS A 114 3.97 -19.37 -12.74
C LYS A 114 2.86 -19.51 -13.79
N GLU A 115 2.00 -20.52 -13.63
CA GLU A 115 0.92 -20.87 -14.55
C GLU A 115 -0.15 -19.77 -14.59
N ILE A 116 -0.53 -19.22 -13.43
CA ILE A 116 -1.51 -18.13 -13.36
C ILE A 116 -0.92 -16.87 -14.00
N LYS A 117 0.35 -16.54 -13.74
CA LYS A 117 0.99 -15.38 -14.36
C LYS A 117 1.06 -15.50 -15.88
N GLN A 118 1.43 -16.68 -16.39
CA GLN A 118 1.44 -16.93 -17.84
C GLN A 118 0.04 -16.82 -18.46
N SER A 119 -0.98 -17.28 -17.74
CA SER A 119 -2.38 -17.17 -18.21
C SER A 119 -2.86 -15.72 -18.24
N LEU A 120 -2.41 -14.89 -17.29
CA LEU A 120 -2.64 -13.44 -17.30
C LEU A 120 -1.93 -12.77 -18.48
N GLU A 121 -0.65 -13.07 -18.73
CA GLU A 121 0.12 -12.52 -19.85
C GLU A 121 -0.50 -12.87 -21.21
N LYS A 122 -1.05 -14.08 -21.34
CA LYS A 122 -1.80 -14.54 -22.53
C LYS A 122 -3.23 -14.01 -22.62
N LYS A 123 -3.67 -13.16 -21.68
CA LYS A 123 -5.05 -12.62 -21.60
C LYS A 123 -6.15 -13.69 -21.49
N ILE A 124 -5.79 -14.90 -21.03
CA ILE A 124 -6.74 -15.99 -20.78
C ILE A 124 -7.53 -15.72 -19.50
N LEU A 125 -6.85 -15.14 -18.50
CA LEU A 125 -7.44 -14.74 -17.24
C LEU A 125 -7.55 -13.22 -17.17
N ASP A 126 -8.64 -12.75 -16.58
CA ASP A 126 -8.81 -11.34 -16.24
C ASP A 126 -8.01 -11.01 -14.95
N PRO A 127 -7.16 -9.97 -14.96
CA PRO A 127 -6.36 -9.60 -13.80
C PRO A 127 -7.18 -9.14 -12.61
N PHE A 128 -8.30 -8.43 -12.80
CA PHE A 128 -9.15 -7.96 -11.72
C PHE A 128 -9.86 -9.13 -11.04
N VAL A 129 -10.33 -10.12 -11.80
CA VAL A 129 -10.89 -11.36 -11.23
C VAL A 129 -9.86 -12.08 -10.37
N VAL A 130 -8.59 -12.13 -10.81
CA VAL A 130 -7.51 -12.72 -10.01
C VAL A 130 -7.21 -11.89 -8.75
N MET A 131 -7.20 -10.57 -8.85
CA MET A 131 -6.99 -9.66 -7.70
C MET A 131 -8.11 -9.79 -6.66
N GLU A 132 -9.37 -9.87 -7.09
CA GLU A 132 -10.54 -10.04 -6.24
C GLU A 132 -10.45 -11.36 -5.46
N LYS A 133 -10.26 -12.48 -6.18
CA LYS A 133 -10.12 -13.81 -5.57
C LYS A 133 -9.00 -13.84 -4.52
N ARG A 134 -7.87 -13.21 -4.79
CA ARG A 134 -6.73 -13.14 -3.85
C ARG A 134 -7.02 -12.28 -2.63
N THR A 135 -7.75 -11.19 -2.81
CA THR A 135 -8.14 -10.30 -1.71
C THR A 135 -9.13 -11.01 -0.77
N SER A 136 -10.11 -11.72 -1.32
CA SER A 136 -11.09 -12.52 -0.56
C SER A 136 -10.46 -13.72 0.15
N LYS A 137 -9.54 -14.45 -0.49
CA LYS A 137 -8.87 -15.60 0.14
C LYS A 137 -8.01 -15.20 1.35
N ASN A 138 -7.39 -14.01 1.28
CA ASN A 138 -6.60 -13.47 2.38
C ASN A 138 -7.46 -13.02 3.56
N SER A 139 -8.72 -12.60 3.33
CA SER A 139 -9.64 -12.25 4.43
C SER A 139 -10.14 -13.49 5.17
N GLN A 140 -10.45 -14.58 4.45
CA GLN A 140 -10.92 -15.83 5.04
C GLN A 140 -9.86 -16.52 5.91
N LYS A 141 -8.59 -16.54 5.47
CA LYS A 141 -7.49 -17.12 6.24
C LYS A 141 -7.27 -16.43 7.60
N ARG A 142 -7.53 -15.12 7.69
CA ARG A 142 -7.43 -14.35 8.94
C ARG A 142 -8.60 -14.60 9.90
N LYS A 143 -9.83 -14.78 9.38
CA LYS A 143 -10.98 -15.16 10.20
C LYS A 143 -10.74 -16.50 10.89
N ALA A 144 -10.22 -17.49 10.17
CA ALA A 144 -9.91 -18.80 10.73
C ALA A 144 -8.86 -18.77 11.86
N SER A 145 -7.85 -17.89 11.82
CA SER A 145 -6.84 -17.78 12.89
C SER A 145 -7.33 -17.09 14.16
N HIS A 146 -8.45 -16.35 14.11
CA HIS A 146 -8.98 -15.63 15.27
C HIS A 146 -9.87 -16.50 16.18
N TYR A 147 -10.24 -17.71 15.73
CA TYR A 147 -11.05 -18.68 16.49
C TYR A 147 -10.21 -19.71 17.27
N TYR A 148 -8.87 -19.58 17.28
CA TYR A 148 -7.95 -20.53 17.94
C TYR A 148 -7.09 -19.91 19.04
N HIS A 149 -7.53 -18.79 19.65
CA HIS A 149 -6.90 -18.20 20.83
C HIS A 149 -7.93 -17.93 21.91
#